data_AF-A0A6G5QQM2-F1
#
_entry.id   AF-A0A6G5QQM2-F1
#
_cell.length_a   1.000
_cell.length_b   1.000
_cell.length_c   1.000
_cell.angle_alpha   90.00
_cell.angle_beta   90.00
_cell.angle_gamma   90.00
#
_symmetry.space_group_name_H-M   'P 1'
#
loop_
_entity.id
_entity.type
_entity.pdbx_description
1 polymer ?
#
loop_
_entity_poly.entity_id
_entity_poly.type
_entity_poly.pdbx_seq_one_letter_code
_entity_poly.pdbx_strand_id
1 'polypeptide(L)'
;MFKFEIVYKFCLICALILGLSLLAFSGANFALGKYGELWMGAHKFAGFIVALAALLHVINRKKKLVKLANEFIDVVTRRKNPSSCNMDRIIASLEPYTITEISQKLGFDEAEFCQTLRENGVKFKDASQTLRQIAFINDEKIFFVLVLIVEAKFGKKFCGELKFKGAKFNGGVKKAA
;
A
#
# COMPACT_ATOMS: atom_id res chain seq x y z
N MET A 1 11.07 -1.46 -19.81
CA MET A 1 10.31 -0.22 -19.50
C MET A 1 10.47 0.28 -18.07
N PHE A 2 10.32 -0.56 -17.02
CA PHE A 2 10.41 -0.10 -15.61
C PHE A 2 11.72 0.62 -15.21
N LYS A 3 12.88 0.17 -15.75
CA LYS A 3 14.18 0.82 -15.46
C LYS A 3 14.21 2.29 -15.91
N PHE A 4 13.75 2.57 -17.13
CA PHE A 4 13.69 3.93 -17.69
C PHE A 4 12.73 4.83 -16.91
N GLU A 5 11.58 4.31 -16.47
CA GLU A 5 10.62 5.07 -15.67
C GLU A 5 11.19 5.50 -14.31
N ILE A 6 11.97 4.62 -13.66
CA ILE A 6 12.65 4.93 -12.40
C ILE A 6 13.73 6.01 -12.63
N VAL A 7 14.58 5.83 -13.65
CA VAL A 7 15.62 6.81 -13.99
C VAL A 7 15.02 8.17 -14.31
N TYR A 8 13.98 8.23 -15.14
CA TYR A 8 13.30 9.48 -15.47
C TYR A 8 12.74 10.20 -14.23
N LYS A 9 12.05 9.47 -13.33
CA LYS A 9 11.52 10.04 -12.08
C LYS A 9 12.65 10.56 -11.19
N PHE A 10 13.77 9.87 -11.13
CA PHE A 10 14.93 10.29 -10.35
C PHE A 10 15.58 11.54 -10.94
N CYS A 11 15.84 11.57 -12.24
CA CYS A 11 16.36 12.74 -12.96
C CYS A 11 15.46 13.98 -12.78
N LEU A 12 14.15 13.79 -12.80
CA LEU A 12 13.18 14.87 -12.60
C LEU A 12 13.25 15.46 -11.17
N ILE A 13 13.48 14.62 -10.16
CA ILE A 13 13.70 15.09 -8.78
C ILE A 13 15.03 15.85 -8.69
N CYS A 14 16.11 15.32 -9.29
CA CYS A 14 17.40 16.02 -9.32
C CYS A 14 17.30 17.38 -10.01
N ALA A 15 16.58 17.48 -11.14
CA ALA A 15 16.35 18.73 -11.85
C ALA A 15 15.61 19.76 -11.00
N LEU A 16 14.60 19.33 -10.22
CA LEU A 16 13.89 20.20 -9.28
C LEU A 16 14.81 20.73 -8.17
N ILE A 17 15.61 19.85 -7.56
CA ILE A 17 16.54 20.24 -6.48
C ILE A 17 17.57 21.24 -7.01
N LEU A 18 18.24 20.91 -8.11
CA LEU A 18 19.26 21.77 -8.72
C LEU A 18 18.67 23.11 -9.18
N GLY A 19 17.50 23.07 -9.83
CA GLY A 19 16.80 24.27 -10.28
C GLY A 19 16.41 25.18 -9.12
N LEU A 20 15.86 24.63 -8.02
CA LEU A 20 15.51 25.39 -6.82
C LEU A 20 16.75 25.97 -6.12
N SER A 21 17.84 25.21 -6.02
CA SER A 21 19.11 25.71 -5.47
C SER A 21 19.65 26.88 -6.28
N LEU A 22 19.59 26.80 -7.62
CA LEU A 22 20.05 27.86 -8.51
C LEU A 22 19.13 29.09 -8.43
N LEU A 23 17.82 28.89 -8.29
CA LEU A 23 16.84 29.96 -8.06
C LEU A 23 17.09 30.69 -6.74
N ALA A 24 17.32 29.94 -5.67
CA ALA A 24 17.62 30.47 -4.34
C ALA A 24 18.95 31.23 -4.33
N PHE A 25 20.00 30.68 -4.94
CA PHE A 25 21.31 31.33 -4.99
C PHE A 25 21.29 32.61 -5.83
N SER A 26 20.68 32.58 -7.01
CA SER A 26 20.53 33.77 -7.84
C SER A 26 19.63 34.82 -7.18
N GLY A 27 18.53 34.41 -6.53
CA GLY A 27 17.67 35.30 -5.75
C GLY A 27 18.38 35.96 -4.56
N ALA A 28 19.22 35.22 -3.84
CA ALA A 28 20.04 35.75 -2.76
C ALA A 28 21.06 36.78 -3.27
N ASN A 29 21.68 36.54 -4.43
CA ASN A 29 22.58 37.51 -5.05
C ASN A 29 21.87 38.82 -5.45
N PHE A 30 20.62 38.74 -5.93
CA PHE A 30 19.82 39.95 -6.18
C PHE A 30 19.49 40.70 -4.90
N ALA A 31 19.13 40.00 -3.82
CA ALA A 31 18.88 40.63 -2.52
C ALA A 31 20.12 41.36 -1.97
N LEU A 32 21.33 40.86 -2.28
CA LEU A 32 22.61 41.49 -1.95
C LEU A 32 23.03 42.61 -2.93
N GLY A 33 22.16 43.00 -3.86
CA GLY A 33 22.41 44.10 -4.80
C GLY A 33 23.32 43.76 -5.98
N LYS A 34 23.69 42.48 -6.17
CA LYS A 34 24.55 42.03 -7.28
C LYS A 34 23.70 41.75 -8.52
N TYR A 35 23.32 42.82 -9.22
CA TYR A 35 22.55 42.74 -10.46
C TYR A 35 23.49 42.59 -11.67
N GLY A 36 23.86 41.36 -11.99
CA GLY A 36 24.55 41.04 -13.24
C GLY A 36 23.59 40.46 -14.27
N GLU A 37 23.75 40.79 -15.56
CA GLU A 37 22.95 40.21 -16.65
C GLU A 37 23.02 38.67 -16.67
N LEU A 38 24.17 38.10 -16.37
CA LEU A 38 24.36 36.65 -16.23
C LEU A 38 23.47 36.04 -15.14
N TRP A 39 23.40 36.68 -13.96
CA TRP A 39 22.58 36.20 -12.85
C TRP A 39 21.08 36.33 -13.17
N MET A 40 20.69 37.42 -13.83
CA MET A 40 19.31 37.65 -14.30
C MET A 40 18.88 36.60 -15.33
N GLY A 41 19.73 36.31 -16.31
CA GLY A 41 19.50 35.25 -17.30
C GLY A 41 19.40 33.87 -16.66
N ALA A 42 20.35 33.53 -15.78
CA ALA A 42 20.37 32.26 -15.05
C ALA A 42 19.13 32.07 -14.17
N HIS A 43 18.66 33.12 -13.49
CA HIS A 43 17.46 33.07 -12.65
C HIS A 43 16.19 32.81 -13.46
N LYS A 44 15.99 33.53 -14.57
CA LYS A 44 14.84 33.34 -15.47
C LYS A 44 14.83 31.93 -16.07
N PHE A 45 15.99 31.46 -16.52
CA PHE A 45 16.15 30.13 -17.09
C PHE A 45 15.88 29.02 -16.07
N ALA A 46 16.46 29.13 -14.87
CA ALA A 46 16.20 28.21 -13.78
C ALA A 46 14.72 28.20 -13.38
N GLY A 47 14.07 29.37 -13.34
CA GLY A 47 12.65 29.49 -13.04
C GLY A 47 11.78 28.75 -14.06
N PHE A 48 12.09 28.91 -15.35
CA PHE A 48 11.38 28.20 -16.43
C PHE A 48 11.57 26.68 -16.34
N ILE A 49 12.79 26.20 -16.12
CA ILE A 49 13.08 24.77 -15.95
C ILE A 49 12.36 24.20 -14.73
N VAL A 50 12.37 24.91 -13.60
CA VAL A 50 11.68 24.49 -12.38
C VAL A 50 10.18 24.40 -12.62
N ALA A 51 9.58 25.38 -13.32
CA ALA A 51 8.16 25.36 -13.64
C ALA A 51 7.78 24.15 -14.50
N LEU A 52 8.54 23.87 -15.56
CA LEU A 52 8.31 22.71 -16.43
C LEU A 52 8.53 21.39 -15.68
N ALA A 53 9.61 21.27 -14.91
CA ALA A 53 9.90 20.08 -14.13
C ALA A 53 8.84 19.84 -13.05
N ALA A 54 8.31 20.88 -12.42
CA ALA A 54 7.24 20.79 -11.43
C ALA A 54 5.93 20.33 -12.08
N LEU A 55 5.57 20.87 -13.24
CA LEU A 55 4.40 20.42 -13.98
C LEU A 55 4.49 18.94 -14.35
N LEU A 56 5.63 18.51 -14.90
CA LEU A 56 5.90 17.11 -15.21
C LEU A 56 5.90 16.24 -13.94
N HIS A 57 6.40 16.74 -12.81
CA HIS A 57 6.36 16.06 -11.53
C HIS A 57 4.92 15.74 -11.10
N VAL A 58 4.04 16.75 -11.17
CA VAL A 58 2.63 16.64 -10.80
C VAL A 58 1.92 15.66 -11.70
N ILE A 59 2.12 15.74 -13.03
CA ILE A 59 1.53 14.82 -14.01
C ILE A 59 1.99 13.39 -13.72
N ASN A 60 3.28 13.17 -13.46
CA ASN A 60 3.81 11.84 -13.14
C ASN A 60 3.28 11.29 -11.80
N ARG A 61 3.02 12.16 -10.82
CA ARG A 61 2.49 11.78 -9.51
C ARG A 61 0.95 11.82 -9.43
N LYS A 62 0.23 12.11 -10.52
CA LYS A 62 -1.23 12.22 -10.53
C LYS A 62 -1.96 11.06 -9.83
N LYS A 63 -1.51 9.81 -10.03
CA LYS A 63 -2.11 8.64 -9.37
C LYS A 63 -1.96 8.68 -7.84
N LYS A 64 -0.80 9.13 -7.35
CA LYS A 64 -0.55 9.31 -5.91
C LYS A 64 -1.36 10.48 -5.36
N LEU A 65 -1.49 11.57 -6.11
CA LEU A 65 -2.28 12.74 -5.72
C LEU A 65 -3.78 12.41 -5.66
N VAL A 66 -4.31 11.70 -6.65
CA VAL A 66 -5.70 11.22 -6.64
C VAL A 66 -5.95 10.30 -5.44
N LYS A 67 -5.01 9.39 -5.13
CA LYS A 67 -5.11 8.55 -3.94
C LYS A 67 -5.18 9.39 -2.66
N LEU A 68 -4.26 10.35 -2.50
CA LEU A 68 -4.22 11.21 -1.33
C LEU A 68 -5.46 12.11 -1.24
N ALA A 69 -5.96 12.61 -2.36
CA ALA A 69 -7.18 13.40 -2.44
C ALA A 69 -8.41 12.57 -2.03
N ASN A 70 -8.50 11.32 -2.48
CA ASN A 70 -9.58 10.41 -2.07
C ASN A 70 -9.50 10.11 -0.56
N GLU A 71 -8.32 9.84 -0.02
CA GLU A 71 -8.11 9.67 1.43
C GLU A 71 -8.50 10.93 2.21
N PHE A 72 -8.12 12.12 1.72
CA PHE A 72 -8.51 13.40 2.32
C PHE A 72 -10.03 13.60 2.29
N ILE A 73 -10.68 13.34 1.15
CA ILE A 73 -12.14 13.43 1.01
C ILE A 73 -12.81 12.46 1.97
N ASP A 74 -12.33 11.22 2.09
CA ASP A 74 -12.92 10.22 2.99
C ASP A 74 -12.84 10.64 4.46
N VAL A 75 -11.71 11.26 4.87
CA VAL A 75 -11.54 11.83 6.21
C VAL A 75 -12.49 13.01 6.43
N VAL A 76 -12.53 13.96 5.49
CA VAL A 76 -13.38 15.17 5.60
C VAL A 76 -14.86 14.81 5.59
N THR A 77 -15.28 13.89 4.73
CA THR A 77 -16.69 13.48 4.61
C THR A 77 -17.11 12.40 5.61
N ARG A 78 -16.20 11.99 6.51
CA ARG A 78 -16.39 10.89 7.48
C ARG A 78 -17.12 9.69 6.85
N ARG A 79 -16.72 9.27 5.64
CA ARG A 79 -17.38 8.15 4.99
C ARG A 79 -17.31 6.93 5.90
N LYS A 80 -18.43 6.23 6.06
CA LYS A 80 -18.48 4.96 6.80
C LYS A 80 -17.61 3.89 6.10
N ASN A 81 -17.51 3.96 4.77
CA ASN A 81 -16.66 3.09 3.94
C ASN A 81 -15.67 3.91 3.07
N PRO A 82 -14.51 4.30 3.61
CA PRO A 82 -13.40 4.92 2.89
C PRO A 82 -12.95 4.12 1.67
N SER A 83 -12.60 4.82 0.60
CA SER A 83 -12.04 4.30 -0.64
C SER A 83 -10.69 3.59 -0.45
N SER A 84 -9.95 3.92 0.62
CA SER A 84 -8.76 3.18 1.03
C SER A 84 -9.15 1.93 1.83
N CYS A 85 -9.52 0.84 1.15
CA CYS A 85 -9.47 -0.50 1.75
C CYS A 85 -7.99 -0.90 1.90
N ASN A 86 -7.37 -0.49 3.01
CA ASN A 86 -6.05 -1.00 3.37
C ASN A 86 -6.19 -2.38 4.04
N MET A 87 -5.23 -3.27 3.79
CA MET A 87 -5.17 -4.59 4.42
C MET A 87 -5.27 -4.50 5.94
N ASP A 88 -4.61 -3.49 6.54
CA ASP A 88 -4.66 -3.21 7.99
C ASP A 88 -6.08 -3.01 8.50
N ARG A 89 -6.98 -2.50 7.66
CA ARG A 89 -8.36 -2.22 8.04
C ARG A 89 -9.26 -3.44 7.91
N ILE A 90 -8.99 -4.30 6.92
CA ILE A 90 -9.62 -5.63 6.83
C ILE A 90 -9.20 -6.46 8.04
N ILE A 91 -7.89 -6.46 8.35
CA ILE A 91 -7.33 -7.06 9.56
C ILE A 91 -8.05 -6.52 10.79
N ALA A 92 -8.04 -5.21 11.03
CA ALA A 92 -8.65 -4.61 12.22
C ALA A 92 -10.17 -4.88 12.34
N SER A 93 -10.87 -5.08 11.22
CA SER A 93 -12.29 -5.42 11.24
C SER A 93 -12.58 -6.88 11.61
N LEU A 94 -11.65 -7.79 11.36
CA LEU A 94 -11.79 -9.23 11.64
C LEU A 94 -11.04 -9.68 12.90
N GLU A 95 -9.97 -8.96 13.25
CA GLU A 95 -9.12 -9.14 14.44
C GLU A 95 -9.90 -9.33 15.76
N PRO A 96 -10.95 -8.55 16.06
CA PRO A 96 -11.67 -8.70 17.34
C PRO A 96 -12.59 -9.93 17.40
N TYR A 97 -12.93 -10.54 16.26
CA TYR A 97 -13.89 -11.65 16.22
C TYR A 97 -13.22 -13.01 16.40
N THR A 98 -13.95 -13.94 17.01
CA THR A 98 -13.54 -15.35 17.16
C THR A 98 -13.72 -16.15 15.88
N ILE A 99 -13.10 -17.32 15.79
CA ILE A 99 -13.33 -18.24 14.65
C ILE A 99 -14.82 -18.57 14.52
N THR A 100 -15.50 -18.80 15.64
CA THR A 100 -16.95 -19.02 15.70
C THR A 100 -17.75 -17.83 15.18
N GLU A 101 -17.43 -16.62 15.60
CA GLU A 101 -18.15 -15.43 15.15
C GLU A 101 -17.90 -15.13 13.67
N ILE A 102 -16.68 -15.35 13.19
CA ILE A 102 -16.31 -15.16 11.78
C ILE A 102 -17.05 -16.18 10.90
N SER A 103 -17.06 -17.46 11.29
CA SER A 103 -17.77 -18.52 10.54
C SER A 103 -19.27 -18.28 10.49
N GLN A 104 -19.89 -17.83 11.58
CA GLN A 104 -21.31 -17.45 11.61
C GLN A 104 -21.62 -16.23 10.74
N LYS A 105 -20.83 -15.15 10.87
CA LYS A 105 -21.05 -13.90 10.09
C LYS A 105 -20.85 -14.11 8.60
N LEU A 106 -19.89 -14.95 8.24
CA LEU A 106 -19.56 -15.24 6.85
C LEU A 106 -20.32 -16.46 6.32
N GLY A 107 -21.00 -17.25 7.16
CA GLY A 107 -21.84 -18.37 6.73
C GLY A 107 -21.04 -19.50 6.07
N PHE A 108 -19.96 -19.95 6.72
CA PHE A 108 -19.22 -21.16 6.36
C PHE A 108 -19.09 -22.09 7.58
N ASP A 109 -18.75 -23.36 7.36
CA ASP A 109 -18.66 -24.35 8.43
C ASP A 109 -17.43 -24.11 9.33
N GLU A 110 -17.67 -24.04 10.63
CA GLU A 110 -16.61 -23.77 11.62
C GLU A 110 -15.59 -24.90 11.72
N ALA A 111 -16.07 -26.15 11.68
CA ALA A 111 -15.22 -27.33 11.86
C ALA A 111 -14.29 -27.52 10.66
N GLU A 112 -14.82 -27.38 9.44
CA GLU A 112 -14.07 -27.40 8.19
C GLU A 112 -13.03 -26.27 8.16
N PHE A 113 -13.40 -25.07 8.61
CA PHE A 113 -12.47 -23.94 8.67
C PHE A 113 -11.35 -24.16 9.72
N CYS A 114 -11.68 -24.67 10.90
CA CYS A 114 -10.69 -25.04 11.92
C CYS A 114 -9.72 -26.11 11.40
N GLN A 115 -10.24 -27.12 10.69
CA GLN A 115 -9.42 -28.14 10.06
C GLN A 115 -8.48 -27.52 9.01
N THR A 116 -9.01 -26.66 8.14
CA THR A 116 -8.23 -25.96 7.12
C THR A 116 -7.11 -25.13 7.74
N LEU A 117 -7.36 -24.40 8.83
CA LEU A 117 -6.33 -23.64 9.55
C LEU A 117 -5.20 -24.54 10.07
N ARG A 118 -5.55 -25.70 10.66
CA ARG A 118 -4.56 -26.66 11.20
C ARG A 118 -3.74 -27.31 10.09
N GLU A 119 -4.38 -27.77 9.02
CA GLU A 119 -3.72 -28.37 7.85
C GLU A 119 -2.70 -27.41 7.21
N ASN A 120 -3.00 -26.11 7.29
CA ASN A 120 -2.14 -25.04 6.77
C ASN A 120 -1.13 -24.51 7.81
N GLY A 121 -0.98 -25.18 8.96
CA GLY A 121 0.04 -24.89 9.96
C GLY A 121 -0.20 -23.59 10.75
N VAL A 122 -1.45 -23.14 10.87
CA VAL A 122 -1.85 -22.04 11.76
C VAL A 122 -2.01 -22.60 13.17
N LYS A 123 -1.33 -21.98 14.15
CA LYS A 123 -1.39 -22.40 15.55
C LYS A 123 -2.53 -21.68 16.27
N PHE A 124 -3.46 -22.43 16.83
CA PHE A 124 -4.52 -21.95 17.72
C PHE A 124 -4.98 -23.09 18.64
N LYS A 125 -5.58 -22.75 19.77
CA LYS A 125 -6.07 -23.68 20.80
C LYS A 125 -7.47 -24.17 20.44
N ASP A 126 -8.40 -23.25 20.20
CA ASP A 126 -9.82 -23.53 20.01
C ASP A 126 -10.54 -22.39 19.26
N ALA A 127 -11.79 -22.63 18.85
CA ALA A 127 -12.58 -21.70 18.04
C ALA A 127 -13.04 -20.43 18.78
N SER A 128 -12.95 -20.40 20.12
CA SER A 128 -13.26 -19.21 20.93
C SER A 128 -12.14 -18.16 20.89
N GLN A 129 -10.98 -18.50 20.32
CA GLN A 129 -9.90 -17.54 20.17
C GLN A 129 -10.20 -16.50 19.09
N THR A 130 -9.88 -15.24 19.39
CA THR A 130 -10.00 -14.16 18.42
C THR A 130 -8.90 -14.23 17.36
N LEU A 131 -9.17 -13.69 16.18
CA LEU A 131 -8.16 -13.60 15.13
C LEU A 131 -6.93 -12.80 15.60
N ARG A 132 -7.09 -11.83 16.51
CA ARG A 132 -6.00 -11.14 17.21
C ARG A 132 -5.07 -12.08 17.98
N GLN A 133 -5.65 -12.96 18.78
CA GLN A 133 -4.90 -13.91 19.59
C GLN A 133 -4.18 -14.92 18.70
N ILE A 134 -4.84 -15.37 17.63
CA ILE A 134 -4.24 -16.26 16.64
C ILE A 134 -3.10 -15.54 15.91
N ALA A 135 -3.31 -14.29 15.50
CA ALA A 135 -2.29 -13.49 14.84
C ALA A 135 -1.05 -13.28 15.73
N PHE A 136 -1.21 -12.93 17.01
CA PHE A 136 -0.10 -12.77 17.94
C PHE A 136 0.77 -14.03 18.06
N ILE A 137 0.16 -15.21 18.01
CA ILE A 137 0.88 -16.50 18.07
C ILE A 137 1.61 -16.78 16.74
N ASN A 138 1.17 -16.17 15.64
CA ASN A 138 1.60 -16.50 14.29
C ASN A 138 2.15 -15.31 13.49
N ASP A 139 2.44 -14.14 14.11
CA ASP A 139 2.66 -12.76 13.60
C ASP A 139 2.86 -12.57 12.08
N GLU A 140 3.68 -13.37 11.42
CA GLU A 140 3.89 -13.36 9.96
C GLU A 140 2.73 -13.97 9.12
N LYS A 141 1.74 -14.63 9.74
CA LYS A 141 0.67 -15.39 9.04
C LYS A 141 -0.72 -14.75 9.10
N ILE A 142 -0.91 -13.55 9.65
CA ILE A 142 -2.27 -12.98 9.73
C ILE A 142 -2.90 -12.78 8.34
N PHE A 143 -2.11 -12.33 7.35
CA PHE A 143 -2.54 -12.25 5.96
C PHE A 143 -2.93 -13.62 5.43
N PHE A 144 -2.17 -14.64 5.80
CA PHE A 144 -2.42 -16.01 5.39
C PHE A 144 -3.75 -16.54 5.96
N VAL A 145 -4.05 -16.24 7.23
CA VAL A 145 -5.35 -16.57 7.82
C VAL A 145 -6.49 -15.84 7.09
N LEU A 146 -6.30 -14.57 6.70
CA LEU A 146 -7.30 -13.86 5.88
C LEU A 146 -7.56 -14.52 4.53
N VAL A 147 -6.52 -15.02 3.85
CA VAL A 147 -6.68 -15.77 2.61
C VAL A 147 -7.52 -17.02 2.85
N LEU A 148 -7.22 -17.79 3.90
CA LEU A 148 -7.99 -18.99 4.23
C LEU A 148 -9.46 -18.67 4.57
N ILE A 149 -9.76 -17.53 5.20
CA ILE A 149 -11.14 -17.07 5.43
C ILE A 149 -11.86 -16.83 4.09
N VAL A 150 -11.19 -16.20 3.12
CA VAL A 150 -11.76 -15.96 1.79
C VAL A 150 -11.96 -17.28 1.04
N GLU A 151 -11.01 -18.21 1.11
CA GLU A 151 -11.17 -19.54 0.51
C GLU A 151 -12.35 -20.30 1.11
N ALA A 152 -12.50 -20.30 2.44
CA ALA A 152 -13.62 -20.93 3.13
C ALA A 152 -14.97 -20.34 2.72
N LYS A 153 -15.05 -19.00 2.57
CA LYS A 153 -16.29 -18.33 2.15
C LYS A 153 -16.68 -18.63 0.70
N PHE A 154 -15.71 -18.61 -0.21
CA PHE A 154 -15.97 -18.67 -1.65
C PHE A 154 -15.76 -20.05 -2.25
N GLY A 155 -15.28 -21.03 -1.48
CA GLY A 155 -14.98 -22.39 -1.93
C GLY A 155 -13.91 -22.46 -3.03
N LYS A 156 -13.19 -21.37 -3.28
CA LYS A 156 -12.17 -21.26 -4.33
C LYS A 156 -10.81 -21.20 -3.68
N LYS A 157 -10.00 -22.24 -3.93
CA LYS A 157 -8.59 -22.23 -3.55
C LYS A 157 -7.86 -21.14 -4.33
N PHE A 158 -7.04 -20.38 -3.64
CA PHE A 158 -6.20 -19.35 -4.21
C PHE A 158 -5.11 -20.01 -5.07
N CYS A 159 -5.12 -19.78 -6.38
CA CYS A 159 -4.16 -20.38 -7.32
C CYS A 159 -2.78 -19.67 -7.35
N GLY A 160 -2.45 -18.85 -6.35
CA GLY A 160 -1.18 -18.12 -6.29
C GLY A 160 -0.18 -18.76 -5.31
N GLU A 161 1.11 -18.73 -5.65
CA GLU A 161 2.18 -19.03 -4.68
C GLU A 161 2.30 -17.88 -3.68
N LEU A 162 1.81 -18.08 -2.46
CA LEU A 162 2.10 -17.19 -1.34
C LEU A 162 3.37 -17.68 -0.64
N LYS A 163 4.45 -16.92 -0.76
CA LYS A 163 5.72 -17.18 -0.05
C LYS A 163 5.75 -16.34 1.22
N PHE A 164 5.45 -16.99 2.35
CA PHE A 164 5.73 -16.42 3.68
C PHE A 164 7.03 -17.03 4.21
N LYS A 165 7.80 -16.25 4.99
CA LYS A 165 8.93 -16.83 5.73
C LYS A 165 8.36 -17.92 6.64
N GLY A 166 8.84 -19.16 6.46
CA GLY A 166 8.44 -20.31 7.28
C GLY A 166 7.19 -21.10 6.85
N ALA A 167 6.53 -20.80 5.72
CA ALA A 167 5.49 -21.67 5.16
C ALA A 167 5.40 -21.59 3.63
N LYS A 168 5.47 -22.74 2.94
CA LYS A 168 5.14 -22.88 1.52
C LYS A 168 3.65 -23.21 1.38
N PHE A 169 2.91 -22.37 0.67
CA PHE A 169 1.54 -22.66 0.31
C PHE A 169 1.50 -23.57 -0.93
N ASN A 170 1.04 -24.81 -0.77
CA ASN A 170 0.73 -25.68 -1.90
C ASN A 170 -0.77 -25.55 -2.21
N GLY A 171 -1.11 -24.59 -3.06
CA GLY A 171 -2.42 -24.48 -3.70
C GLY A 171 -2.65 -25.64 -4.67
N GLY A 172 -2.81 -26.85 -4.15
CA GLY A 172 -3.07 -28.05 -4.94
C GLY A 172 -4.53 -28.09 -5.40
N VAL A 173 -4.73 -28.01 -6.71
CA VAL A 173 -5.98 -28.36 -7.38
C VAL A 173 -6.22 -29.85 -7.15
N LYS A 174 -7.17 -30.22 -6.27
CA LYS A 174 -7.81 -31.52 -6.41
C LYS A 174 -8.82 -31.37 -7.55
N LYS A 175 -8.55 -32.01 -8.69
CA LYS A 175 -9.57 -32.22 -9.71
C LYS A 175 -10.74 -32.94 -9.02
N ALA A 176 -11.92 -32.33 -9.03
CA ALA A 176 -13.14 -33.04 -8.71
C ALA A 176 -13.28 -34.18 -9.74
N ALA A 177 -13.40 -35.41 -9.24
CA ALA A 177 -13.87 -36.56 -9.98
C ALA A 177 -15.39 -36.68 -9.77
#